data_AF-A0A3P9J307-F1
#
_entry.id   AF-A0A3P9J307-F1
#
_cell.length_a   1.000
_cell.length_b   1.000
_cell.length_c   1.000
_cell.angle_alpha   90.00
_cell.angle_beta   90.00
_cell.angle_gamma   90.00
#
_symmetry.space_group_name_H-M   'P 1'
#
loop_
_entity.id
_entity.type
_entity.pdbx_description
1 polymer ?
#
loop_
_entity_poly.entity_id
_entity_poly.type
_entity_poly.pdbx_seq_one_letter_code
_entity_poly.pdbx_strand_id
1 'polypeptide(L)'
;VLSGTDIFSEYYILHSNKQTALCHLSGSRDNEPERASSEYHMALYPSSSENVYETSARLLFMSVKWAKNLPVFSNLPFRDQVILLEEAWSELFLLCAIQWSLPLDSCPLLSLPDLCPGMQGKTSYTGLDLRLLQEAFSRFKALAVDPTEFACLKAIVLFKPGLKDPEQVENLQDQSQVMLGQHIRSHYPSQPARFGKLLLLLPSLRFVNSERIELLFFHRTIGNTPMEKLLCDMFKN
;
A
#
# COMPACT_ATOMS: atom_id res chain seq x y z
N VAL A 1 3.37 -29.39 11.03
CA VAL A 1 2.96 -29.25 9.61
C VAL A 1 1.65 -28.49 9.61
N LEU A 2 1.71 -27.16 9.54
CA LEU A 2 0.51 -26.34 9.40
C LEU A 2 0.07 -26.47 7.94
N SER A 3 -1.18 -26.85 7.69
CA SER A 3 -1.73 -26.92 6.34
C SER A 3 -1.74 -25.51 5.74
N GLY A 4 -1.40 -25.37 4.46
CA GLY A 4 -1.33 -24.08 3.75
C GLY A 4 -2.62 -23.24 3.74
N THR A 5 -3.69 -23.70 4.38
CA THR A 5 -4.93 -22.97 4.66
C THR A 5 -4.83 -22.02 5.86
N ASP A 6 -3.83 -22.17 6.73
CA ASP A 6 -3.76 -21.43 8.01
C ASP A 6 -2.96 -20.13 7.98
N ILE A 7 -2.25 -19.83 6.87
CA ILE A 7 -1.44 -18.60 6.78
C ILE A 7 -2.34 -17.36 6.67
N PHE A 8 -3.48 -17.50 5.98
CA PHE A 8 -4.44 -16.43 5.72
C PHE A 8 -5.88 -16.88 5.98
N SER A 9 -6.13 -17.57 7.09
CA SER A 9 -7.47 -18.04 7.52
C SER A 9 -8.60 -17.13 7.02
N GLU A 10 -9.71 -17.74 6.55
CA GLU A 10 -10.92 -17.13 5.95
C GLU A 10 -11.34 -15.76 6.52
N TYR A 11 -11.00 -15.50 7.78
CA TYR A 11 -11.04 -14.20 8.46
C TYR A 11 -10.45 -13.03 7.63
N TYR A 12 -9.33 -13.22 6.93
CA TYR A 12 -8.62 -12.14 6.21
C TYR A 12 -9.22 -11.78 4.84
N ILE A 13 -9.67 -12.78 4.07
CA ILE A 13 -10.38 -12.56 2.80
C ILE A 13 -11.75 -11.92 3.10
N LEU A 14 -12.45 -12.36 4.16
CA LEU A 14 -13.74 -11.80 4.56
C LEU A 14 -13.65 -10.38 5.15
N HIS A 15 -12.60 -10.06 5.94
CA HIS A 15 -12.43 -8.70 6.46
C HIS A 15 -11.98 -7.68 5.40
N SER A 16 -11.16 -8.10 4.42
CA SER A 16 -10.83 -7.25 3.26
C SER A 16 -12.10 -6.86 2.49
N ASN A 17 -13.04 -7.79 2.31
CA ASN A 17 -14.32 -7.53 1.63
C ASN A 17 -15.28 -6.62 2.43
N LYS A 18 -15.29 -6.69 3.77
CA LYS A 18 -16.08 -5.76 4.61
C LYS A 18 -15.56 -4.32 4.57
N GLN A 19 -14.24 -4.12 4.43
CA GLN A 19 -13.67 -2.77 4.30
C GLN A 19 -13.99 -2.15 2.92
N THR A 20 -14.03 -2.98 1.85
CA THR A 20 -14.48 -2.57 0.51
C THR A 20 -15.92 -2.02 0.52
N ALA A 21 -16.80 -2.56 1.35
CA ALA A 21 -18.17 -2.06 1.51
C ALA A 21 -18.24 -0.62 2.08
N LEU A 22 -17.30 -0.23 2.95
CA LEU A 22 -17.25 1.12 3.52
C LEU A 22 -16.83 2.19 2.50
N CYS A 23 -16.01 1.83 1.50
CA CYS A 23 -15.64 2.72 0.40
C CYS A 23 -16.73 2.86 -0.67
N HIS A 24 -17.60 1.85 -0.85
CA HIS A 24 -18.70 1.93 -1.81
C HIS A 24 -19.95 2.64 -1.26
N LEU A 25 -20.16 2.64 0.07
CA LEU A 25 -21.28 3.35 0.71
C LEU A 25 -21.16 4.89 0.66
N SER A 26 -19.99 5.45 0.30
CA SER A 26 -19.85 6.89 0.04
C SER A 26 -20.21 7.29 -1.40
N GLY A 27 -20.56 6.33 -2.27
CA GLY A 27 -20.72 6.54 -3.72
C GLY A 27 -22.16 6.54 -4.26
N SER A 28 -23.19 6.29 -3.44
CA SER A 28 -24.57 6.24 -3.91
C SER A 28 -25.40 7.41 -3.37
N ARG A 29 -25.60 8.45 -4.18
CA ARG A 29 -26.75 9.34 -4.04
C ARG A 29 -27.49 9.39 -5.37
N ASP A 30 -28.73 8.92 -5.31
CA ASP A 30 -29.71 8.88 -6.37
C ASP A 30 -30.05 10.29 -6.90
N ASN A 31 -30.33 10.35 -8.20
CA ASN A 31 -30.82 11.51 -8.93
C ASN A 31 -32.29 11.82 -8.59
N GLU A 32 -32.62 13.09 -8.33
CA GLU A 32 -33.80 13.75 -8.91
C GLU A 32 -33.63 15.30 -8.93
N PRO A 33 -34.29 16.05 -9.86
CA PRO A 33 -33.89 17.41 -10.23
C PRO A 33 -34.86 18.54 -9.81
N GLU A 34 -34.38 19.77 -10.07
CA GLU A 34 -35.07 21.06 -10.31
C GLU A 34 -34.93 22.23 -9.31
N ARG A 35 -34.26 23.28 -9.86
CA ARG A 35 -34.63 24.72 -9.92
C ARG A 35 -34.22 25.72 -8.81
N ALA A 36 -33.32 26.60 -9.27
CA ALA A 36 -33.43 28.07 -9.34
C ALA A 36 -32.75 28.97 -8.27
N SER A 37 -31.91 29.85 -8.82
CA SER A 37 -31.59 31.25 -8.44
C SER A 37 -30.74 31.57 -7.21
N SER A 38 -29.50 31.93 -7.52
CA SER A 38 -28.68 33.08 -7.09
C SER A 38 -28.71 33.59 -5.64
N GLU A 39 -27.51 33.53 -5.06
CA GLU A 39 -26.73 34.64 -4.47
C GLU A 39 -26.71 34.85 -2.94
N TYR A 40 -25.47 34.81 -2.44
CA TYR A 40 -24.92 35.21 -1.14
C TYR A 40 -25.26 34.37 0.09
N HIS A 41 -24.47 33.31 0.30
CA HIS A 41 -23.92 33.04 1.63
C HIS A 41 -22.51 32.45 1.49
N MET A 42 -21.54 33.19 2.02
CA MET A 42 -20.19 32.73 2.34
C MET A 42 -20.31 31.55 3.31
N ALA A 43 -20.41 30.34 2.78
CA ALA A 43 -20.38 29.10 3.54
C ALA A 43 -19.04 28.42 3.24
N LEU A 44 -18.23 28.32 4.28
CA LEU A 44 -17.07 27.45 4.40
C LEU A 44 -17.38 26.08 3.78
N TYR A 45 -16.92 25.85 2.55
CA TYR A 45 -16.74 24.48 2.09
C TYR A 45 -15.41 24.02 2.68
N PRO A 46 -15.36 23.03 3.58
CA PRO A 46 -14.19 22.19 3.62
C PRO A 46 -14.17 21.52 2.25
N SER A 47 -13.35 22.02 1.33
CA SER A 47 -13.00 21.26 0.13
C SER A 47 -12.29 20.01 0.64
N SER A 48 -13.07 18.96 0.91
CA SER A 48 -12.61 17.70 1.46
C SER A 48 -11.89 16.92 0.37
N SER A 49 -10.76 17.46 -0.09
CA SER A 49 -9.63 16.61 -0.39
C SER A 49 -9.28 15.96 0.95
N GLU A 50 -9.76 14.74 1.20
CA GLU A 50 -9.02 13.86 2.11
C GLU A 50 -7.55 13.99 1.70
N ASN A 51 -6.76 14.58 2.58
CA ASN A 51 -5.43 15.01 2.21
C ASN A 51 -4.66 13.75 1.83
N VAL A 52 -4.02 13.70 0.65
CA VAL A 52 -3.26 12.53 0.19
C VAL A 52 -2.31 12.02 1.27
N TYR A 53 -1.78 12.94 2.09
CA TYR A 53 -0.93 12.65 3.24
C TYR A 53 -1.64 11.96 4.41
N GLU A 54 -2.89 12.33 4.70
CA GLU A 54 -3.72 11.68 5.74
C GLU A 54 -4.10 10.26 5.30
N THR A 55 -4.55 10.12 4.05
CA THR A 55 -4.84 8.80 3.48
C THR A 55 -3.58 7.94 3.45
N SER A 56 -2.42 8.52 3.13
CA SER A 56 -1.15 7.79 3.14
C SER A 56 -0.79 7.29 4.53
N ALA A 57 -0.92 8.14 5.56
CA ALA A 57 -0.71 7.74 6.96
C ALA A 57 -1.65 6.60 7.39
N ARG A 58 -2.93 6.69 7.00
CA ARG A 58 -3.93 5.63 7.25
C ARG A 58 -3.55 4.32 6.57
N LEU A 59 -3.13 4.36 5.30
CA LEU A 59 -2.72 3.18 4.55
C LEU A 59 -1.44 2.54 5.10
N LEU A 60 -0.48 3.35 5.56
CA LEU A 60 0.71 2.85 6.24
C LEU A 60 0.32 2.14 7.54
N PHE A 61 -0.53 2.76 8.37
CA PHE A 61 -1.03 2.14 9.58
C PHE A 61 -1.77 0.83 9.30
N MET A 62 -2.61 0.79 8.27
CA MET A 62 -3.27 -0.44 7.82
C MET A 62 -2.26 -1.52 7.41
N SER A 63 -1.16 -1.15 6.76
CA SER A 63 -0.10 -2.07 6.34
C SER A 63 0.65 -2.67 7.55
N VAL A 64 1.01 -1.84 8.53
CA VAL A 64 1.65 -2.28 9.78
C VAL A 64 0.69 -3.19 10.58
N LYS A 65 -0.56 -2.78 10.73
CA LYS A 65 -1.59 -3.56 11.42
C LYS A 65 -1.85 -4.89 10.73
N TRP A 66 -1.87 -4.90 9.39
CA TRP A 66 -2.02 -6.12 8.61
C TRP A 66 -0.90 -7.12 8.95
N ALA A 67 0.36 -6.68 8.96
CA ALA A 67 1.51 -7.53 9.27
C ALA A 67 1.47 -8.06 10.71
N LYS A 68 1.22 -7.19 11.70
CA LYS A 68 1.08 -7.56 13.12
C LYS A 68 0.06 -8.67 13.37
N ASN A 69 -1.04 -8.62 12.62
CA ASN A 69 -2.18 -9.53 12.80
C ASN A 69 -1.97 -10.88 12.10
N LEU A 70 -0.88 -11.08 11.34
CA LEU A 70 -0.54 -12.38 10.77
C LEU A 70 0.03 -13.28 11.89
N PRO A 71 -0.60 -14.42 12.22
CA PRO A 71 -0.11 -15.30 13.28
C PRO A 71 1.33 -15.78 13.04
N VAL A 72 1.66 -16.06 11.77
CA VAL A 72 3.01 -16.48 11.37
C VAL A 72 4.06 -15.39 11.58
N PHE A 73 3.70 -14.12 11.43
CA PHE A 73 4.60 -12.99 11.65
C PHE A 73 4.77 -12.71 13.15
N SER A 74 3.68 -12.74 13.93
CA SER A 74 3.72 -12.51 15.37
C SER A 74 4.54 -13.56 16.13
N ASN A 75 4.72 -14.75 15.54
CA ASN A 75 5.52 -15.83 16.11
C ASN A 75 7.03 -15.69 15.85
N LEU A 76 7.46 -14.78 14.96
CA LEU A 76 8.88 -14.51 14.73
C LEU A 76 9.50 -13.80 15.94
N PRO A 77 10.83 -13.84 16.13
CA PRO A 77 11.49 -13.02 17.13
C PRO A 77 11.16 -11.53 16.94
N PHE A 78 10.87 -10.79 18.01
CA PHE A 78 10.50 -9.36 17.92
C PHE A 78 11.51 -8.52 17.11
N ARG A 79 12.81 -8.81 17.27
CA ARG A 79 13.86 -8.16 16.49
C ARG A 79 13.68 -8.36 14.98
N ASP A 80 13.30 -9.57 14.58
CA ASP A 80 13.13 -9.95 13.18
C ASP A 80 11.83 -9.33 12.63
N GLN A 81 10.76 -9.26 13.44
CA GLN A 81 9.54 -8.53 13.09
C GLN A 81 9.83 -7.05 12.76
N VAL A 82 10.63 -6.37 13.59
CA VAL A 82 11.00 -4.97 13.37
C VAL A 82 11.82 -4.82 12.09
N ILE A 83 12.86 -5.64 11.90
CA ILE A 83 13.72 -5.55 10.70
C ILE A 83 12.90 -5.80 9.43
N LEU A 84 12.04 -6.82 9.41
CA LEU A 84 11.19 -7.10 8.24
C LEU A 84 10.29 -5.92 7.90
N LEU A 85 9.71 -5.26 8.90
CA LEU A 85 8.87 -4.09 8.67
C LEU A 85 9.68 -2.89 8.19
N GLU A 86 10.83 -2.60 8.78
CA GLU A 86 11.72 -1.53 8.34
C GLU A 86 12.21 -1.72 6.90
N GLU A 87 12.44 -2.97 6.47
CA GLU A 87 12.89 -3.30 5.11
C GLU A 87 11.76 -3.40 4.07
N ALA A 88 10.50 -3.53 4.51
CA ALA A 88 9.36 -3.78 3.63
C ALA A 88 8.30 -2.67 3.64
N TRP A 89 8.36 -1.71 4.56
CA TRP A 89 7.27 -0.75 4.79
C TRP A 89 6.87 0.01 3.52
N SER A 90 7.84 0.41 2.70
CA SER A 90 7.59 1.22 1.51
C SER A 90 6.83 0.43 0.45
N GLU A 91 7.28 -0.80 0.18
CA GLU A 91 6.60 -1.71 -0.75
C GLU A 91 5.21 -2.13 -0.23
N LEU A 92 5.07 -2.39 1.08
CA LEU A 92 3.78 -2.69 1.70
C LEU A 92 2.80 -1.51 1.60
N PHE A 93 3.28 -0.30 1.89
CA PHE A 93 2.52 0.92 1.73
C PHE A 93 2.07 1.10 0.28
N LEU A 94 2.97 0.95 -0.70
CA LEU A 94 2.64 1.09 -2.12
C LEU A 94 1.63 0.03 -2.57
N LEU A 95 1.77 -1.23 -2.16
CA LEU A 95 0.78 -2.28 -2.45
C LEU A 95 -0.60 -1.91 -1.90
N CYS A 96 -0.67 -1.38 -0.67
CA CYS A 96 -1.92 -0.88 -0.09
C CYS A 96 -2.45 0.35 -0.85
N ALA A 97 -1.59 1.29 -1.23
CA ALA A 97 -1.97 2.47 -2.00
C ALA A 97 -2.52 2.11 -3.37
N ILE A 98 -1.97 1.10 -4.05
CA ILE A 98 -2.48 0.57 -5.30
C ILE A 98 -3.83 -0.13 -5.07
N GLN A 99 -3.90 -1.04 -4.08
CA GLN A 99 -5.09 -1.81 -3.76
C GLN A 99 -6.30 -0.89 -3.45
N TRP A 100 -6.06 0.20 -2.74
CA TRP A 100 -7.08 1.18 -2.34
C TRP A 100 -7.13 2.41 -3.26
N SER A 101 -6.47 2.36 -4.42
CA SER A 101 -6.52 3.40 -5.45
C SER A 101 -6.24 4.82 -4.94
N LEU A 102 -5.15 4.99 -4.18
CA LEU A 102 -4.68 6.29 -3.73
C LEU A 102 -4.56 7.26 -4.93
N PRO A 103 -5.18 8.45 -4.89
CA PRO A 103 -5.18 9.37 -6.02
C PRO A 103 -3.84 10.12 -6.09
N LEU A 104 -2.88 9.54 -6.82
CA LEU A 104 -1.55 10.14 -7.02
C LEU A 104 -1.61 11.51 -7.71
N ASP A 105 -2.60 11.72 -8.58
CA ASP A 105 -2.78 12.98 -9.32
C ASP A 105 -3.18 14.16 -8.42
N SER A 106 -3.70 13.87 -7.23
CA SER A 106 -4.05 14.86 -6.21
C SER A 106 -2.85 15.22 -5.32
N CYS A 107 -1.65 14.70 -5.59
CA CYS A 107 -0.46 15.03 -4.82
C CYS A 107 -0.01 16.48 -5.11
N PRO A 108 -0.12 17.43 -4.16
CA PRO A 108 0.14 18.84 -4.44
C PRO A 108 1.62 19.15 -4.67
N LEU A 109 2.51 18.17 -4.54
CA LEU A 109 3.91 18.26 -4.99
C LEU A 109 4.02 18.29 -6.53
N LEU A 110 2.99 17.87 -7.27
CA LEU A 110 2.88 18.07 -8.72
C LEU A 110 2.51 19.51 -9.09
N SER A 111 1.86 20.23 -8.17
CA SER A 111 1.24 21.54 -8.42
C SER A 111 2.04 22.72 -7.85
N LEU A 112 3.20 22.47 -7.22
CA LEU A 112 4.06 23.53 -6.72
C LEU A 112 5.09 23.90 -7.79
N PRO A 113 5.00 25.08 -8.42
CA PRO A 113 6.18 25.70 -9.00
C PRO A 113 7.15 26.03 -7.85
N ASP A 114 8.46 26.04 -8.14
CA ASP A 114 9.58 26.20 -7.21
C ASP A 114 9.45 27.36 -6.19
N LEU A 115 8.67 27.19 -5.11
CA LEU A 115 8.47 28.23 -4.09
C LEU A 115 9.51 28.19 -2.95
N CYS A 116 10.66 27.55 -3.15
CA CYS A 116 11.75 27.56 -2.17
C CYS A 116 13.09 27.88 -2.88
N PRO A 117 13.61 29.12 -2.79
CA PRO A 117 14.84 29.55 -3.49
C PRO A 117 16.12 28.77 -3.12
N GLY A 118 16.06 27.84 -2.16
CA GLY A 118 17.19 26.98 -1.74
C GLY A 118 17.15 25.52 -2.22
N MET A 119 16.09 25.08 -2.94
CA MET A 119 15.88 23.66 -3.29
C MET A 119 15.79 23.39 -4.80
N GLN A 120 16.32 24.30 -5.64
CA GLN A 120 16.23 24.29 -7.11
C GLN A 120 16.81 23.03 -7.81
N GLY A 121 17.40 22.07 -7.08
CA GLY A 121 17.83 20.77 -7.62
C GLY A 121 16.98 19.57 -7.21
N LYS A 122 16.06 19.68 -6.23
CA LYS A 122 15.37 18.51 -5.64
C LYS A 122 13.94 18.29 -6.18
N THR A 123 13.28 19.34 -6.66
CA THR A 123 11.92 19.33 -7.24
C THR A 123 11.83 18.65 -8.61
N SER A 124 12.93 18.57 -9.36
CA SER A 124 12.97 17.84 -10.64
C SER A 124 12.81 16.31 -10.46
N TYR A 125 13.40 15.75 -9.40
CA TYR A 125 13.36 14.31 -9.13
C TYR A 125 11.97 13.83 -8.67
N THR A 126 11.22 14.65 -7.92
CA THR A 126 9.89 14.28 -7.43
C THR A 126 8.89 14.05 -8.57
N GLY A 127 9.04 14.76 -9.69
CA GLY A 127 8.20 14.55 -10.88
C GLY A 127 8.51 13.22 -11.59
N LEU A 128 9.77 12.80 -11.64
CA LEU A 128 10.18 11.50 -12.18
C LEU A 128 9.69 10.36 -11.27
N ASP A 129 9.87 10.50 -9.96
CA ASP A 129 9.42 9.52 -8.97
C ASP A 129 7.90 9.29 -9.08
N LEU A 130 7.10 10.36 -9.18
CA LEU A 130 5.65 10.26 -9.33
C LEU A 130 5.23 9.59 -10.65
N ARG A 131 5.94 9.84 -11.76
CA ARG A 131 5.69 9.15 -13.02
C ARG A 131 5.99 7.65 -12.92
N LEU A 132 7.10 7.28 -12.28
CA LEU A 132 7.46 5.88 -12.04
C LEU A 132 6.41 5.18 -11.16
N LEU A 133 5.90 5.85 -10.13
CA LEU A 133 4.81 5.34 -9.30
C LEU A 133 3.50 5.20 -10.07
N GLN A 134 3.12 6.21 -10.86
CA GLN A 134 1.94 6.14 -11.72
C GLN A 134 2.03 4.99 -12.71
N GLU A 135 3.20 4.79 -13.32
CA GLU A 135 3.45 3.67 -14.21
C GLU A 135 3.31 2.33 -13.48
N ALA A 136 3.92 2.17 -12.30
CA ALA A 136 3.76 0.97 -11.48
C ALA A 136 2.28 0.72 -11.15
N PHE A 137 1.56 1.73 -10.66
CA PHE A 137 0.12 1.63 -10.33
C PHE A 137 -0.70 1.20 -11.55
N SER A 138 -0.39 1.74 -12.73
CA SER A 138 -1.06 1.38 -13.99
C SER A 138 -0.87 -0.09 -14.35
N ARG A 139 0.33 -0.66 -14.11
CA ARG A 139 0.65 -2.06 -14.43
C ARG A 139 -0.14 -3.03 -13.54
N PHE A 140 -0.27 -2.72 -12.24
CA PHE A 140 -1.12 -3.48 -11.33
C PHE A 140 -2.60 -3.39 -11.73
N LYS A 141 -3.09 -2.18 -12.06
CA LYS A 141 -4.47 -2.00 -12.54
C LYS A 141 -4.74 -2.76 -13.83
N ALA A 142 -3.82 -2.71 -14.80
CA ALA A 142 -3.93 -3.42 -16.07
C ALA A 142 -3.96 -4.94 -15.92
N LEU A 143 -3.25 -5.48 -14.91
CA LEU A 143 -3.29 -6.90 -14.59
C LEU A 143 -4.55 -7.29 -13.79
N ALA A 144 -5.36 -6.32 -13.35
CA ALA A 144 -6.53 -6.52 -12.50
C ALA A 144 -6.19 -7.43 -11.30
N VAL A 145 -5.19 -7.03 -10.51
CA VAL A 145 -4.76 -7.78 -9.33
C VAL A 145 -5.88 -7.82 -8.30
N ASP A 146 -6.26 -9.02 -7.87
CA ASP A 146 -7.35 -9.21 -6.93
C ASP A 146 -6.89 -9.11 -5.45
N PRO A 147 -7.82 -9.02 -4.48
CA PRO A 147 -7.46 -8.90 -3.06
C PRO A 147 -6.62 -10.05 -2.50
N THR A 148 -6.84 -11.29 -2.96
CA THR A 148 -6.08 -12.48 -2.53
C THR A 148 -4.66 -12.43 -3.08
N GLU A 149 -4.49 -12.00 -4.33
CA GLU A 149 -3.19 -11.78 -4.95
C GLU A 149 -2.42 -10.66 -4.24
N PHE A 150 -3.07 -9.55 -3.89
CA PHE A 150 -2.46 -8.50 -3.08
C PHE A 150 -2.00 -9.01 -1.72
N ALA A 151 -2.80 -9.86 -1.05
CA ALA A 151 -2.40 -10.44 0.24
C ALA A 151 -1.13 -11.31 0.10
N CYS A 152 -1.06 -12.16 -0.94
CA CYS A 152 0.11 -12.97 -1.21
C CYS A 152 1.34 -12.11 -1.58
N LEU A 153 1.18 -11.11 -2.43
CA LEU A 153 2.26 -10.20 -2.81
C LEU A 153 2.81 -9.41 -1.61
N LYS A 154 1.95 -8.95 -0.71
CA LYS A 154 2.38 -8.31 0.54
C LYS A 154 3.19 -9.27 1.42
N ALA A 155 2.78 -10.53 1.52
CA ALA A 155 3.52 -11.53 2.29
C ALA A 155 4.88 -11.87 1.66
N ILE A 156 4.95 -12.01 0.34
CA ILE A 156 6.21 -12.23 -0.39
C ILE A 156 7.18 -11.08 -0.16
N VAL A 157 6.70 -9.83 -0.19
CA VAL A 157 7.49 -8.63 0.09
C VAL A 157 7.91 -8.53 1.56
N LEU A 158 7.05 -8.95 2.49
CA LEU A 158 7.31 -8.88 3.93
C LEU A 158 8.35 -9.91 4.38
N PHE A 159 8.25 -11.16 3.92
CA PHE A 159 9.15 -12.23 4.35
C PHE A 159 10.39 -12.29 3.46
N LYS A 160 11.33 -11.36 3.63
CA LYS A 160 12.62 -11.34 2.88
C LYS A 160 13.71 -12.14 3.62
N PRO A 161 14.54 -12.92 2.91
CA PRO A 161 15.68 -13.59 3.50
C PRO A 161 16.74 -12.56 3.95
N GLY A 162 17.42 -12.81 5.08
CA GLY A 162 18.45 -11.91 5.63
C GLY A 162 18.40 -11.68 7.15
N LEU A 163 17.65 -12.50 7.89
CA LEU A 163 17.45 -12.34 9.33
C LEU A 163 18.24 -13.35 10.17
N LYS A 164 18.03 -13.31 11.49
CA LYS A 164 18.62 -14.28 12.43
C LYS A 164 18.07 -15.68 12.25
N ASP A 165 16.79 -15.81 11.93
CA ASP A 165 16.17 -17.08 11.51
C ASP A 165 15.83 -17.05 10.01
N PRO A 166 16.84 -17.17 9.12
CA PRO A 166 16.63 -17.05 7.69
C PRO A 166 15.78 -18.20 7.14
N GLU A 167 15.89 -19.40 7.72
CA GLU A 167 15.18 -20.60 7.26
C GLU A 167 13.67 -20.50 7.53
N GLN A 168 13.26 -20.04 8.72
CA GLN A 168 11.84 -19.85 9.00
C GLN A 168 11.22 -18.80 8.06
N VAL A 169 11.92 -17.68 7.82
CA VAL A 169 11.41 -16.59 6.98
C VAL A 169 11.35 -16.98 5.51
N GLU A 170 12.36 -17.69 5.01
CA GLU A 170 12.36 -18.25 3.65
C GLU A 170 11.19 -19.22 3.45
N ASN A 171 10.95 -20.11 4.41
CA ASN A 171 9.80 -21.02 4.38
C ASN A 171 8.45 -20.27 4.32
N LEU A 172 8.31 -19.13 5.01
CA LEU A 172 7.10 -18.30 4.95
C LEU A 172 6.94 -17.61 3.59
N GLN A 173 8.04 -17.16 2.99
CA GLN A 173 8.04 -16.61 1.64
C GLN A 173 7.63 -17.66 0.61
N ASP A 174 8.21 -18.85 0.67
CA ASP A 174 7.90 -19.97 -0.23
C ASP A 174 6.43 -20.37 -0.13
N GLN A 175 5.91 -20.48 1.09
CA GLN A 175 4.49 -20.75 1.30
C GLN A 175 3.60 -19.66 0.69
N SER A 176 3.98 -18.39 0.80
CA SER A 176 3.25 -17.27 0.19
C SER A 176 3.23 -17.38 -1.35
N GLN A 177 4.34 -17.80 -1.96
CA GLN A 177 4.41 -18.05 -3.40
C GLN A 177 3.57 -19.28 -3.82
N VAL A 178 3.59 -20.35 -3.03
CA VAL A 178 2.77 -21.55 -3.28
C VAL A 178 1.28 -21.19 -3.25
N MET A 179 0.84 -20.41 -2.27
CA MET A 179 -0.55 -19.95 -2.16
C MET A 179 -0.96 -19.08 -3.36
N LEU A 180 -0.10 -18.14 -3.77
CA LEU A 180 -0.35 -17.34 -4.98
C LEU A 180 -0.51 -18.23 -6.22
N GLY A 181 0.38 -19.20 -6.40
CA GLY A 181 0.32 -20.15 -7.51
C GLY A 181 -0.93 -21.02 -7.49
N GLN A 182 -1.37 -21.48 -6.32
CA GLN A 182 -2.62 -22.24 -6.15
C GLN A 182 -3.85 -21.41 -6.49
N HIS A 183 -3.92 -20.18 -5.96
CA HIS A 183 -5.00 -19.24 -6.25
C HIS A 183 -5.12 -18.98 -7.75
N ILE A 184 -4.00 -18.69 -8.42
CA ILE A 184 -3.98 -18.43 -9.87
C ILE A 184 -4.43 -19.64 -10.69
N ARG A 185 -3.98 -20.85 -10.34
CA ARG A 185 -4.40 -22.06 -11.05
C ARG A 185 -5.91 -22.32 -10.92
N SER A 186 -6.49 -21.98 -9.77
CA SER A 186 -7.92 -22.15 -9.49
C SER A 186 -8.78 -21.06 -10.14
N HIS A 187 -8.41 -19.78 -9.95
CA HIS A 187 -9.23 -18.63 -10.34
C HIS A 187 -8.93 -18.08 -11.74
N TYR A 188 -7.73 -18.31 -12.26
CA TYR A 188 -7.27 -17.82 -13.57
C TYR A 188 -6.65 -18.92 -14.45
N PRO A 189 -7.36 -20.04 -14.70
CA PRO A 189 -6.81 -21.18 -15.46
C PRO A 189 -6.45 -20.82 -16.91
N SER A 190 -7.07 -19.78 -17.48
CA SER A 190 -6.78 -19.27 -18.82
C SER A 190 -5.54 -18.35 -18.89
N GLN A 191 -4.93 -18.00 -17.76
CA GLN A 191 -3.78 -17.10 -17.68
C GLN A 191 -2.55 -17.78 -17.07
N PRO A 192 -1.94 -18.78 -17.73
CA PRO A 192 -0.85 -19.57 -17.15
C PRO A 192 0.40 -18.74 -16.80
N ALA A 193 0.60 -17.61 -17.48
CA ALA A 193 1.73 -16.70 -17.22
C ALA A 193 1.46 -15.68 -16.08
N ARG A 194 0.26 -15.67 -15.48
CA ARG A 194 -0.14 -14.64 -14.50
C ARG A 194 0.76 -14.62 -13.26
N PHE A 195 1.18 -15.79 -12.78
CA PHE A 195 2.09 -15.91 -11.63
C PHE A 195 3.39 -15.14 -11.85
N GLY A 196 4.07 -15.40 -12.98
CA GLY A 196 5.29 -14.69 -13.35
C GLY A 196 5.06 -13.19 -13.55
N LYS A 197 3.95 -12.80 -14.19
CA LYS A 197 3.60 -11.38 -14.38
C LYS A 197 3.44 -10.65 -13.04
N LEU A 198 2.76 -11.26 -12.06
CA LEU A 198 2.57 -10.68 -10.72
C LEU A 198 3.90 -10.51 -9.98
N LEU A 199 4.78 -11.52 -10.01
CA LEU A 199 6.09 -11.41 -9.38
C LEU A 199 6.97 -10.33 -10.04
N LEU A 200 6.87 -10.17 -11.36
CA LEU A 200 7.58 -9.13 -12.11
C LEU A 200 7.06 -7.71 -11.86
N LEU A 201 5.91 -7.54 -11.20
CA LEU A 201 5.46 -6.23 -10.73
C LEU A 201 6.24 -5.77 -9.49
N LEU A 202 6.68 -6.68 -8.61
CA LEU A 202 7.31 -6.32 -7.34
C LEU A 202 8.59 -5.48 -7.50
N PRO A 203 9.53 -5.79 -8.42
CA PRO A 203 10.70 -4.95 -8.65
C PRO A 203 10.35 -3.50 -9.03
N SER A 204 9.21 -3.26 -9.70
CA SER A 204 8.83 -1.90 -10.09
C SER A 204 8.51 -1.00 -8.88
N LEU A 205 8.12 -1.58 -7.74
CA LEU A 205 7.88 -0.83 -6.50
C LEU A 205 9.18 -0.27 -5.90
N ARG A 206 10.34 -0.79 -6.30
CA ARG A 206 11.67 -0.38 -5.81
C ARG A 206 12.35 0.67 -6.69
N PHE A 207 11.74 1.06 -7.81
CA PHE A 207 12.28 2.12 -8.66
C PHE A 207 12.28 3.49 -7.97
N VAL A 208 11.38 3.69 -7.01
CA VAL A 208 11.39 4.82 -6.08
C VAL A 208 11.77 4.28 -4.72
N ASN A 209 12.92 4.73 -4.19
CA ASN A 209 13.42 4.23 -2.91
C ASN A 209 12.57 4.73 -1.72
N SER A 210 12.73 4.09 -0.56
CA SER A 210 11.97 4.41 0.66
C SER A 210 12.08 5.87 1.11
N GLU A 211 13.27 6.48 1.01
CA GLU A 211 13.50 7.90 1.35
C GLU A 211 12.67 8.85 0.48
N ARG A 212 12.54 8.54 -0.83
CA ARG A 212 11.69 9.31 -1.75
C ARG A 212 10.22 9.11 -1.44
N ILE A 213 9.79 7.89 -1.09
CA ILE A 213 8.41 7.61 -0.65
C ILE A 213 8.09 8.39 0.63
N GLU A 214 9.00 8.42 1.60
CA GLU A 214 8.87 9.22 2.82
C GLU A 214 8.66 10.70 2.48
N LEU A 215 9.53 11.26 1.63
CA LEU A 215 9.45 12.65 1.21
C LEU A 215 8.11 12.98 0.53
N LEU A 216 7.63 12.08 -0.35
CA LEU A 216 6.41 12.29 -1.14
C LEU A 216 5.13 12.20 -0.32
N PHE A 217 5.04 11.27 0.64
CA PHE A 217 3.77 10.93 1.28
C PHE A 217 3.70 11.21 2.79
N PHE A 218 4.85 11.33 3.46
CA PHE A 218 4.88 11.33 4.93
C PHE A 218 5.55 12.57 5.51
N HIS A 219 6.53 13.17 4.84
CA HIS A 219 7.30 14.31 5.37
C HIS A 219 6.43 15.49 5.82
N ARG A 220 5.32 15.79 5.12
CA ARG A 220 4.39 16.85 5.54
C ARG A 220 3.60 16.51 6.81
N THR A 221 3.36 15.24 7.08
CA THR A 221 2.59 14.77 8.24
C THR A 221 3.48 14.58 9.46
N ILE A 222 4.68 14.00 9.28
CA ILE A 222 5.55 13.58 10.39
C ILE A 222 6.75 14.52 10.63
N GLY A 223 6.99 15.47 9.72
CA GLY A 223 8.10 16.41 9.78
C GLY A 223 9.46 15.71 9.69
N ASN A 224 10.31 15.95 10.68
CA ASN A 224 11.65 15.34 10.78
C ASN A 224 11.66 14.03 11.58
N THR A 225 10.49 13.45 11.86
CA THR A 225 10.42 12.16 12.57
C THR A 225 10.83 11.05 11.61
N PRO A 226 11.87 10.24 11.93
CA PRO A 226 12.32 9.18 11.04
C PRO A 226 11.27 8.09 10.92
N MET A 227 11.18 7.46 9.74
CA MET A 227 10.19 6.41 9.45
C MET A 227 10.32 5.22 10.40
N GLU A 228 11.53 4.84 10.81
CA GLU A 228 11.77 3.74 11.76
C GLU A 228 11.09 4.02 13.11
N LYS A 229 11.16 5.27 13.59
CA LYS A 229 10.49 5.66 14.83
C LYS A 229 8.97 5.60 14.67
N LEU A 230 8.44 6.12 13.56
CA LEU A 230 7.01 6.08 13.26
C LEU A 230 6.49 4.63 13.20
N LEU A 231 7.21 3.75 12.49
CA LEU A 231 6.89 2.33 12.37
C LEU A 231 6.91 1.65 13.73
N CYS A 232 7.92 1.93 14.56
CA CYS A 232 8.02 1.39 15.91
C CYS A 232 6.83 1.84 16.80
N ASP A 233 6.42 3.11 16.70
CA ASP A 233 5.26 3.62 17.45
C ASP A 233 3.95 3.00 16.95
N MET A 234 3.77 2.86 15.63
CA MET A 234 2.63 2.13 15.05
C MET A 234 2.64 0.64 15.42
N PHE A 235 3.84 0.06 15.59
CA PHE A 235 3.99 -1.34 15.92
C PHE A 235 3.69 -1.66 17.38
N LYS A 236 3.95 -0.72 18.29
CA LYS A 236 3.67 -0.90 19.72
C LYS A 236 2.20 -0.66 20.10
N ASN A 237 1.50 0.18 19.34
CA ASN A 237 0.07 0.50 19.53
C ASN A 237 -0.85 -0.52 18.86
#